data_AF-M5BHZ9-F1
#
_entry.id   AF-M5BHZ9-F1
#
_cell.length_a   1.000
_cell.length_b   1.000
_cell.length_c   1.000
_cell.angle_alpha   90.00
_cell.angle_beta   90.00
_cell.angle_gamma   90.00
#
_symmetry.space_group_name_H-M   'P 1'
#
loop_
_entity.id
_entity.type
_entity.pdbx_description
1 polymer ?
#
loop_
_entity_poly.entity_id
_entity_poly.type
_entity_poly.pdbx_seq_one_letter_code
_entity_poly.pdbx_strand_id
1 'polypeptide(L)'
;MRPELGSKAIHAPSTPPQLVRVSESLCQNLSQFKDLMKEYRKLDDSVTMRMNRNLAQFRDIDRHRSNQSGSPQLQDEACLHFWKELVANWENRTEIVNYCVGVVDATMETKRQALAGQDPKLDENRKTASSLYTDEVKNYSKEPTRLAGAKIVIHVTVRDLFPVILIVPVYPCWHFSVSRVIFKMSASIEEGVQNVDLKEDKSQAPPPPQAAEQNITPWDVQGEVAADGQVLAINYDKLIDKFGALSSLIGILDRYEKGKPFFLYTGRGPSSDSMHLGHMIPWLQDVFDVPLVIQLTDDEKFLFKHELKIDQVRDFAQKNARDIIAVGFNREKTFIFNNLDYVGGAFYRNVVKIARGITLSQAKSTFGFVESDNIGKIHFAAVQAAPSFSNSFPQIFGTKPDVPALIPCAIDQDPYFRLTRDVANKLGYTKPSLLHSKFFPALQGAGSKMSASNANSAIFMTDTQNQIKNKINKHGFSGGRETEEEHRRLGGNPDVDVAYQYLGFFMDDDEEYVKIAEEYRAGTLLTGQLKAKCIKALQEFVKNFQERKAAITDEDVAYYMDANRKIDPAPKPRADSAPAGP
;
A
#
# COMPACT_ATOMS: atom_id res chain seq x y z
N MET A 1 -60.25 -14.51 19.17
CA MET A 1 -59.34 -14.75 18.03
C MET A 1 -58.10 -13.88 18.24
N ARG A 2 -56.92 -14.49 18.44
CA ARG A 2 -55.64 -13.76 18.54
C ARG A 2 -55.05 -13.64 17.13
N PRO A 3 -54.40 -12.52 16.76
CA PRO A 3 -53.90 -12.33 15.40
C PRO A 3 -52.68 -13.22 15.16
N GLU A 4 -52.64 -13.91 14.00
CA GLU A 4 -51.43 -14.59 13.53
C GLU A 4 -50.35 -13.55 13.20
N LEU A 5 -49.35 -13.44 14.07
CA LEU A 5 -48.14 -12.69 13.83
C LEU A 5 -47.15 -13.59 13.09
N GLY A 6 -47.05 -13.41 11.77
CA GLY A 6 -46.02 -14.04 10.95
C GLY A 6 -46.37 -14.02 9.48
N SER A 7 -45.54 -13.41 8.64
CA SER A 7 -45.72 -13.47 7.18
C SER A 7 -45.71 -14.93 6.73
N LYS A 8 -46.55 -15.32 5.76
CA LYS A 8 -46.53 -16.67 5.15
C LYS A 8 -45.16 -17.09 4.58
N ALA A 9 -44.19 -16.18 4.48
CA ALA A 9 -42.78 -16.46 4.19
C ALA A 9 -42.02 -17.19 5.35
N ILE A 10 -42.61 -17.28 6.54
CA ILE A 10 -42.02 -17.94 7.73
C ILE A 10 -42.27 -19.46 7.69
N HIS A 11 -43.28 -19.92 6.95
CA HIS A 11 -43.67 -21.33 6.84
C HIS A 11 -43.38 -21.99 5.48
N ALA A 12 -42.68 -21.30 4.57
CA ALA A 12 -42.23 -21.95 3.34
C ALA A 12 -41.16 -22.99 3.70
N PRO A 13 -41.34 -24.29 3.39
CA PRO A 13 -40.24 -25.24 3.51
C PRO A 13 -39.06 -24.70 2.70
N SER A 14 -37.85 -24.74 3.27
CA SER A 14 -36.63 -24.59 2.48
C SER A 14 -36.72 -25.66 1.41
N THR A 15 -37.09 -25.24 0.21
CA THR A 15 -37.27 -26.17 -0.90
C THR A 15 -35.92 -26.90 -1.00
N PRO A 16 -35.89 -28.24 -0.91
CA PRO A 16 -34.68 -28.98 -1.23
C PRO A 16 -34.19 -28.41 -2.55
N PRO A 17 -32.89 -28.07 -2.72
CA PRO A 17 -32.43 -27.48 -3.95
C PRO A 17 -32.93 -28.38 -5.08
N GLN A 18 -33.92 -27.89 -5.83
CA GLN A 18 -34.39 -28.59 -7.01
C GLN A 18 -33.12 -28.79 -7.81
N LEU A 19 -32.79 -30.05 -8.15
CA LEU A 19 -31.69 -30.36 -9.04
C LEU A 19 -31.89 -29.50 -10.29
N VAL A 20 -31.22 -28.34 -10.32
CA VAL A 20 -31.26 -27.44 -11.45
C VAL A 20 -30.53 -28.21 -12.52
N ARG A 21 -31.28 -28.84 -13.43
CA ARG A 21 -30.69 -29.46 -14.62
C ARG A 21 -30.11 -28.31 -15.44
N VAL A 22 -28.82 -28.06 -15.23
CA VAL A 22 -28.06 -27.06 -15.97
C VAL A 22 -27.91 -27.57 -17.40
N SER A 23 -28.48 -26.84 -18.35
CA SER A 23 -28.34 -27.15 -19.77
C SER A 23 -27.03 -26.60 -20.32
N GLU A 24 -26.52 -27.20 -21.39
CA GLU A 24 -25.34 -26.69 -22.11
C GLU A 24 -25.53 -25.23 -22.56
N SER A 25 -26.75 -24.88 -22.98
CA SER A 25 -27.12 -23.50 -23.35
C SER A 25 -27.00 -22.51 -22.19
N LEU A 26 -27.24 -22.95 -20.95
CA LEU A 26 -27.06 -22.11 -19.76
C LEU A 26 -25.58 -21.87 -19.47
N CYS A 27 -24.74 -22.89 -19.65
CA CYS A 27 -23.29 -22.78 -19.47
C CYS A 27 -22.63 -21.86 -20.50
N GLN A 28 -23.18 -21.80 -21.72
CA GLN A 28 -22.71 -20.91 -22.79
C GLN A 28 -23.25 -19.47 -22.66
N ASN A 29 -24.27 -19.23 -21.83
CA ASN A 29 -24.81 -17.90 -21.57
C ASN A 29 -24.27 -17.34 -20.24
N LEU A 30 -23.15 -16.62 -20.31
CA LEU A 30 -22.44 -16.10 -19.13
C LEU A 30 -23.31 -15.19 -18.23
N SER A 31 -24.30 -14.47 -18.78
CA SER A 31 -25.19 -13.65 -17.97
C SER A 31 -26.11 -14.51 -17.11
N GLN A 32 -26.74 -15.52 -17.72
CA GLN A 32 -27.64 -16.43 -17.02
C GLN A 32 -26.89 -17.32 -16.01
N PHE A 33 -25.69 -17.78 -16.37
CA PHE A 33 -24.81 -18.49 -15.44
C PHE A 33 -24.43 -17.63 -14.23
N LYS A 34 -24.07 -16.35 -14.44
CA LYS A 34 -23.78 -15.42 -13.33
C LYS A 34 -24.98 -15.20 -12.42
N ASP A 35 -26.18 -15.09 -12.98
CA ASP A 35 -27.38 -14.92 -12.17
C ASP A 35 -27.69 -16.18 -11.35
N LEU A 36 -27.49 -17.39 -11.92
CA LEU A 36 -27.54 -18.65 -11.16
C LEU A 36 -26.52 -18.66 -10.00
N MET A 37 -25.28 -18.25 -10.25
CA MET A 37 -24.24 -18.22 -9.20
C MET A 37 -24.50 -17.16 -8.13
N LYS A 38 -25.17 -16.04 -8.45
CA LYS A 38 -25.62 -15.06 -7.46
C LYS A 38 -26.70 -15.64 -6.56
N GLU A 39 -27.61 -16.47 -7.06
CA GLU A 39 -28.61 -17.14 -6.22
C GLU A 39 -27.95 -18.09 -5.21
N TYR A 40 -26.93 -18.86 -5.62
CA TYR A 40 -26.14 -19.67 -4.68
C TYR A 40 -25.37 -18.82 -3.65
N ARG A 41 -24.86 -17.65 -4.05
CA ARG A 41 -24.17 -16.74 -3.11
C ARG A 41 -25.13 -16.09 -2.11
N LYS A 42 -26.35 -15.76 -2.51
CA LYS A 42 -27.41 -15.28 -1.59
C LYS A 42 -27.74 -16.33 -0.52
N LEU A 43 -27.64 -17.62 -0.86
CA LEU A 43 -27.80 -18.70 0.12
C LEU A 43 -26.65 -18.72 1.14
N ASP A 44 -25.41 -18.44 0.72
CA ASP A 44 -24.24 -18.33 1.59
C ASP A 44 -24.33 -17.09 2.51
N ASP A 45 -24.75 -15.94 1.97
CA ASP A 45 -24.93 -14.69 2.74
C ASP A 45 -26.02 -14.84 3.82
N SER A 46 -26.91 -15.84 3.68
CA SER A 46 -28.00 -16.13 4.63
C SER A 46 -27.65 -17.20 5.68
N VAL A 47 -26.42 -17.72 5.71
CA VAL A 47 -25.98 -18.82 6.60
C VAL A 47 -26.30 -18.56 8.06
N THR A 48 -25.99 -17.36 8.57
CA THR A 48 -26.28 -17.00 9.97
C THR A 48 -27.78 -17.00 10.27
N MET A 49 -28.60 -16.47 9.35
CA MET A 49 -30.06 -16.44 9.50
C MET A 49 -30.68 -17.83 9.40
N ARG A 50 -30.16 -18.70 8.54
CA ARG A 50 -30.61 -20.10 8.39
C ARG A 50 -30.22 -20.95 9.59
N MET A 51 -29.02 -20.77 10.13
CA MET A 51 -28.57 -21.45 11.33
C MET A 51 -29.43 -21.04 12.54
N ASN A 52 -29.67 -19.74 12.72
CA ASN A 52 -30.56 -19.22 13.77
C ASN A 52 -31.99 -19.76 13.63
N ARG A 53 -32.50 -19.89 12.40
CA ARG A 53 -33.84 -20.42 12.12
C ARG A 53 -33.95 -21.92 12.37
N ASN A 54 -32.94 -22.70 11.96
CA ASN A 54 -32.88 -24.15 12.19
C ASN A 54 -32.83 -24.44 13.70
N LEU A 55 -31.98 -23.71 14.44
CA LEU A 55 -31.94 -23.79 15.90
C LEU A 55 -33.28 -23.40 16.56
N ALA A 56 -33.99 -22.39 16.05
CA ALA A 56 -35.31 -22.01 16.56
C ALA A 56 -36.38 -23.08 16.31
N GLN A 57 -36.39 -23.70 15.11
CA GLN A 57 -37.32 -24.78 14.76
C GLN A 57 -37.12 -26.02 15.63
N PHE A 58 -35.86 -26.45 15.83
CA PHE A 58 -35.57 -27.60 16.69
C PHE A 58 -35.87 -27.32 18.16
N ARG A 59 -35.72 -26.08 18.64
CA ARG A 59 -36.17 -25.66 19.98
C ARG A 59 -37.68 -25.70 20.15
N ASP A 60 -38.46 -25.39 19.11
CA ASP A 60 -39.92 -25.53 19.16
C ASP A 60 -40.35 -27.00 19.10
N ILE A 61 -39.64 -27.85 18.36
CA ILE A 61 -39.86 -29.31 18.36
C ILE A 61 -39.57 -29.93 19.74
N ASP A 62 -38.50 -29.47 20.42
CA ASP A 62 -38.15 -29.88 21.79
C ASP A 62 -39.30 -29.56 22.78
N ARG A 63 -39.87 -28.35 22.68
CA ARG A 63 -41.01 -27.94 23.52
C ARG A 63 -42.26 -28.80 23.33
N HIS A 64 -42.47 -29.36 22.14
CA HIS A 64 -43.63 -30.21 21.85
C HIS A 64 -43.40 -31.70 22.18
N ARG A 65 -42.15 -32.16 22.28
CA ARG A 65 -41.81 -33.56 22.56
C ARG A 65 -41.60 -33.89 24.05
N SER A 66 -41.33 -32.91 24.91
CA SER A 66 -41.04 -33.18 26.32
C SER A 66 -41.29 -31.99 27.25
N ASN A 67 -41.94 -32.25 28.39
CA ASN A 67 -42.06 -31.32 29.54
C ASN A 67 -40.72 -31.08 30.28
N GLN A 68 -39.58 -31.25 29.62
CA GLN A 68 -38.25 -30.96 30.14
C GLN A 68 -37.47 -30.16 29.09
N SER A 69 -36.97 -29.01 29.50
CA SER A 69 -36.23 -28.08 28.65
C SER A 69 -34.78 -28.53 28.44
N GLY A 70 -34.37 -28.69 27.17
CA GLY A 70 -32.97 -28.54 26.75
C GLY A 70 -32.10 -29.79 26.92
N SER A 71 -32.39 -30.85 26.17
CA SER A 71 -31.37 -31.91 25.98
C SER A 71 -30.28 -31.41 25.00
N PRO A 72 -28.98 -31.52 25.34
CA PRO A 72 -27.87 -31.16 24.45
C PRO A 72 -27.92 -31.91 23.10
N GLN A 73 -28.42 -33.15 23.12
CA GLN A 73 -28.49 -34.03 21.95
C GLN A 73 -29.38 -33.48 20.83
N LEU A 74 -30.51 -32.85 21.15
CA LEU A 74 -31.41 -32.31 20.12
C LEU A 74 -30.82 -31.09 19.41
N GLN A 75 -30.01 -30.33 20.14
CA GLN A 75 -29.28 -29.19 19.60
C GLN A 75 -28.15 -29.66 18.68
N ASP A 76 -27.45 -30.74 19.05
CA ASP A 76 -26.41 -31.35 18.23
C ASP A 76 -26.98 -31.92 16.92
N GLU A 77 -28.16 -32.54 16.96
CA GLU A 77 -28.86 -33.03 15.76
C GLU A 77 -29.25 -31.88 14.80
N ALA A 78 -29.73 -30.75 15.34
CA ALA A 78 -30.06 -29.56 14.56
C ALA A 78 -28.84 -29.00 13.82
N CYS A 79 -27.71 -28.94 14.52
CA CYS A 79 -26.43 -28.49 13.97
C CYS A 79 -25.91 -29.44 12.88
N LEU A 80 -25.97 -30.75 13.11
CA LEU A 80 -25.56 -31.75 12.14
C LEU A 80 -26.43 -31.71 10.88
N HIS A 81 -27.74 -31.53 11.03
CA HIS A 81 -28.65 -31.38 9.90
C HIS A 81 -28.32 -30.14 9.07
N PHE A 82 -28.12 -29.00 9.72
CA PHE A 82 -27.73 -27.75 9.06
C PHE A 82 -26.43 -27.89 8.26
N TRP A 83 -25.40 -28.49 8.86
CA TRP A 83 -24.12 -28.69 8.20
C TRP A 83 -24.20 -29.65 7.00
N LYS A 84 -24.98 -30.72 7.10
CA LYS A 84 -25.23 -31.62 5.96
C LYS A 84 -25.88 -30.90 4.79
N GLU A 85 -26.89 -30.06 5.05
CA GLU A 85 -27.54 -29.27 4.00
C GLU A 85 -26.60 -28.24 3.39
N LEU A 86 -25.75 -27.59 4.20
CA LEU A 86 -24.81 -26.59 3.73
C LEU A 86 -23.73 -27.22 2.84
N VAL A 87 -23.16 -28.35 3.27
CA VAL A 87 -22.14 -29.08 2.51
C VAL A 87 -22.71 -29.61 1.20
N ALA A 88 -23.90 -30.22 1.21
CA ALA A 88 -24.55 -30.68 -0.01
C ALA A 88 -24.82 -29.53 -1.01
N ASN A 89 -25.13 -28.32 -0.53
CA ASN A 89 -25.29 -27.15 -1.38
C ASN A 89 -23.98 -26.70 -2.03
N TRP A 90 -22.86 -26.79 -1.30
CA TRP A 90 -21.53 -26.48 -1.82
C TRP A 90 -21.01 -27.52 -2.81
N GLU A 91 -21.29 -28.81 -2.55
CA GLU A 91 -21.00 -29.90 -3.50
C GLU A 91 -21.77 -29.69 -4.81
N ASN A 92 -23.09 -29.45 -4.75
CA ASN A 92 -23.90 -29.17 -5.93
C ASN A 92 -23.40 -27.97 -6.74
N ARG A 93 -23.01 -26.88 -6.06
CA ARG A 93 -22.43 -25.69 -6.72
C ARG A 93 -21.13 -26.03 -7.44
N THR A 94 -20.30 -26.88 -6.83
CA THR A 94 -19.02 -27.31 -7.40
C THR A 94 -19.23 -28.19 -8.62
N GLU A 95 -20.20 -29.12 -8.58
CA GLU A 95 -20.59 -29.94 -9.73
C GLU A 95 -21.08 -29.10 -10.90
N ILE A 96 -21.94 -28.11 -10.65
CA ILE A 96 -22.45 -27.20 -11.70
C ILE A 96 -21.31 -26.43 -12.39
N VAL A 97 -20.37 -25.90 -11.60
CA VAL A 97 -19.23 -25.17 -12.15
C VAL A 97 -18.34 -26.09 -12.97
N ASN A 98 -18.03 -27.28 -12.48
CA ASN A 98 -17.21 -28.25 -13.21
C ASN A 98 -17.88 -28.71 -14.51
N TYR A 99 -19.20 -28.95 -14.48
CA TYR A 99 -19.98 -29.27 -15.68
C TYR A 99 -19.92 -28.14 -16.72
N CYS A 100 -20.17 -26.88 -16.31
CA CYS A 100 -20.12 -25.77 -17.26
C CYS A 100 -18.73 -25.47 -17.80
N VAL A 101 -17.67 -25.67 -17.00
CA VAL A 101 -16.29 -25.63 -17.49
C VAL A 101 -16.10 -26.67 -18.60
N GLY A 102 -16.50 -27.93 -18.36
CA GLY A 102 -16.39 -28.99 -19.35
C GLY A 102 -17.14 -28.70 -20.64
N VAL A 103 -18.34 -28.13 -20.57
CA VAL A 103 -19.13 -27.72 -21.75
C VAL A 103 -18.43 -26.62 -22.55
N VAL A 104 -17.90 -25.60 -21.88
CA VAL A 104 -17.20 -24.49 -22.54
C VAL A 104 -15.90 -24.99 -23.18
N ASP A 105 -15.13 -25.80 -22.48
CA ASP A 105 -13.87 -26.37 -22.98
C ASP A 105 -14.12 -27.27 -24.21
N ALA A 106 -15.12 -28.16 -24.16
CA ALA A 106 -15.50 -28.99 -25.30
C ALA A 106 -15.98 -28.16 -26.50
N THR A 107 -16.72 -27.07 -26.26
CA THR A 107 -17.18 -26.16 -27.31
C THR A 107 -16.01 -25.43 -27.95
N MET A 108 -15.03 -24.98 -27.14
CA MET A 108 -13.84 -24.29 -27.62
C MET A 108 -12.92 -25.23 -28.41
N GLU A 109 -12.78 -26.47 -27.96
CA GLU A 109 -11.99 -27.47 -28.67
C GLU A 109 -12.64 -27.86 -30.01
N THR A 110 -13.96 -27.99 -30.06
CA THR A 110 -14.70 -28.18 -31.32
C THR A 110 -14.49 -27.01 -32.29
N LYS A 111 -14.48 -25.76 -31.78
CA LYS A 111 -14.20 -24.56 -32.60
C LYS A 111 -12.74 -24.52 -33.07
N ARG A 112 -11.78 -24.91 -32.22
CA ARG A 112 -10.37 -25.03 -32.58
C ARG A 112 -10.14 -26.06 -33.67
N GLN A 113 -10.82 -27.21 -33.58
CA GLN A 113 -10.74 -28.26 -34.60
C GLN A 113 -11.38 -27.82 -35.93
N ALA A 114 -12.49 -27.07 -35.88
CA ALA A 114 -13.10 -26.46 -37.07
C ALA A 114 -12.23 -25.36 -37.72
N LEU A 115 -11.40 -24.65 -36.93
CA LEU A 115 -10.43 -23.66 -37.41
C LEU A 115 -9.12 -24.29 -37.91
N ALA A 116 -8.74 -25.46 -37.37
CA ALA A 116 -7.54 -26.20 -37.75
C ALA A 116 -7.76 -27.14 -38.96
N GLY A 117 -9.02 -27.42 -39.33
CA GLY A 117 -9.39 -28.30 -40.44
C GLY A 117 -9.67 -27.56 -41.76
N GLN A 118 -9.01 -27.99 -42.84
CA GLN A 118 -9.28 -27.61 -44.23
C GLN A 118 -10.71 -27.99 -44.65
N ASP A 119 -11.71 -27.11 -44.45
CA ASP A 119 -12.99 -27.19 -45.16
C ASP A 119 -12.95 -26.26 -46.39
N PRO A 120 -12.98 -26.79 -47.63
CA PRO A 120 -12.91 -26.01 -48.86
C PRO A 120 -14.03 -24.96 -49.01
N LYS A 121 -15.07 -24.99 -48.19
CA LYS A 121 -16.17 -24.02 -48.20
C LYS A 121 -15.95 -22.78 -47.33
N LEU A 122 -14.88 -22.71 -46.53
CA LEU A 122 -14.61 -21.53 -45.69
C LEU A 122 -13.84 -20.42 -46.42
N ASP A 123 -13.20 -20.72 -47.55
CA ASP A 123 -12.54 -19.71 -48.38
C ASP A 123 -13.52 -18.84 -49.19
N GLU A 124 -14.78 -19.28 -49.37
CA GLU A 124 -15.78 -18.50 -50.13
C GLU A 124 -16.61 -17.52 -49.28
N ASN A 125 -16.56 -17.58 -47.94
CA ASN A 125 -17.38 -16.71 -47.09
C ASN A 125 -16.58 -16.00 -45.99
N ARG A 126 -15.86 -14.95 -46.41
CA ARG A 126 -15.09 -14.01 -45.57
C ARG A 126 -15.87 -13.42 -44.39
N LYS A 127 -17.21 -13.31 -44.49
CA LYS A 127 -18.08 -12.85 -43.38
C LYS A 127 -18.20 -13.87 -42.25
N THR A 128 -18.22 -15.16 -42.55
CA THR A 128 -18.34 -16.24 -41.55
C THR A 128 -17.01 -16.41 -40.82
N ALA A 129 -15.88 -16.34 -41.54
CA ALA A 129 -14.55 -16.34 -40.93
C ALA A 129 -14.33 -15.12 -40.02
N SER A 130 -14.77 -13.93 -40.45
CA SER A 130 -14.68 -12.72 -39.63
C SER A 130 -15.58 -12.76 -38.39
N SER A 131 -16.78 -13.36 -38.46
CA SER A 131 -17.64 -13.49 -37.27
C SER A 131 -17.10 -14.52 -36.29
N LEU A 132 -16.57 -15.64 -36.78
CA LEU A 132 -15.90 -16.65 -35.96
C LEU A 132 -14.67 -16.09 -35.25
N TYR A 133 -13.84 -15.30 -35.94
CA TYR A 133 -12.66 -14.64 -35.35
C TYR A 133 -13.04 -13.53 -34.36
N THR A 134 -14.11 -12.78 -34.63
CA THR A 134 -14.60 -11.73 -33.72
C THR A 134 -15.23 -12.31 -32.45
N ASP A 135 -15.93 -13.44 -32.57
CA ASP A 135 -16.44 -14.20 -31.42
C ASP A 135 -15.31 -14.88 -30.65
N GLU A 136 -14.24 -15.30 -31.32
CA GLU A 136 -13.02 -15.82 -30.69
C GLU A 136 -12.31 -14.74 -29.85
N VAL A 137 -12.12 -13.52 -30.36
CA VAL A 137 -11.53 -12.41 -29.59
C VAL A 137 -12.40 -11.96 -28.40
N LYS A 138 -13.74 -11.99 -28.55
CA LYS A 138 -14.67 -11.67 -27.45
C LYS A 138 -14.71 -12.74 -26.36
N ASN A 139 -14.55 -14.02 -26.71
CA ASN A 139 -14.62 -15.13 -25.75
C ASN A 139 -13.24 -15.50 -25.13
N TYR A 140 -12.13 -15.38 -25.88
CA TYR A 140 -10.76 -15.59 -25.36
C TYR A 140 -10.40 -14.61 -24.24
N SER A 141 -10.90 -13.37 -24.31
CA SER A 141 -10.58 -12.35 -23.32
C SER A 141 -11.41 -12.44 -22.03
N LYS A 142 -12.46 -13.27 -21.97
CA LYS A 142 -13.46 -13.17 -20.89
C LYS A 142 -14.02 -14.46 -20.30
N GLU A 143 -13.96 -15.63 -20.95
CA GLU A 143 -14.69 -16.82 -20.43
C GLU A 143 -13.82 -17.85 -19.68
N PRO A 144 -12.69 -18.36 -20.19
CA PRO A 144 -11.87 -19.34 -19.47
C PRO A 144 -11.26 -18.75 -18.19
N THR A 145 -10.81 -17.49 -18.25
CA THR A 145 -10.22 -16.75 -17.12
C THR A 145 -11.24 -16.45 -16.01
N ARG A 146 -12.54 -16.36 -16.34
CA ARG A 146 -13.60 -16.10 -15.35
C ARG A 146 -14.16 -17.37 -14.71
N LEU A 147 -14.12 -18.50 -15.42
CA LEU A 147 -14.45 -19.82 -14.87
C LEU A 147 -13.30 -20.38 -14.00
N ALA A 148 -12.05 -20.14 -14.38
CA ALA A 148 -10.89 -20.32 -13.50
C ALA A 148 -10.99 -19.41 -12.26
N GLY A 149 -11.43 -18.16 -12.44
CA GLY A 149 -11.80 -17.26 -11.34
C GLY A 149 -12.93 -17.79 -10.46
N ALA A 150 -13.91 -18.52 -11.00
CA ALA A 150 -14.96 -19.16 -10.20
C ALA A 150 -14.44 -20.36 -9.38
N LYS A 151 -13.51 -21.16 -9.95
CA LYS A 151 -12.77 -22.19 -9.20
C LYS A 151 -11.90 -21.60 -8.09
N ILE A 152 -11.21 -20.49 -8.36
CA ILE A 152 -10.42 -19.75 -7.36
C ILE A 152 -11.33 -19.17 -6.29
N VAL A 153 -12.46 -18.54 -6.64
CA VAL A 153 -13.42 -18.01 -5.66
C VAL A 153 -14.02 -19.12 -4.80
N ILE A 154 -14.27 -20.33 -5.30
CA ILE A 154 -14.73 -21.46 -4.46
C ILE A 154 -13.61 -21.94 -3.53
N HIS A 155 -12.37 -22.05 -4.03
CA HIS A 155 -11.21 -22.42 -3.22
C HIS A 155 -10.92 -21.40 -2.11
N VAL A 156 -11.06 -20.11 -2.44
CA VAL A 156 -10.96 -18.97 -1.52
C VAL A 156 -12.15 -18.93 -0.57
N THR A 157 -13.38 -19.24 -1.01
CA THR A 157 -14.54 -19.24 -0.10
C THR A 157 -14.43 -20.37 0.93
N VAL A 158 -13.94 -21.56 0.57
CA VAL A 158 -13.72 -22.67 1.53
C VAL A 158 -12.51 -22.43 2.43
N ARG A 159 -11.43 -21.84 1.90
CA ARG A 159 -10.19 -21.54 2.64
C ARG A 159 -10.28 -20.26 3.49
N ASP A 160 -11.10 -19.28 3.11
CA ASP A 160 -11.35 -18.02 3.82
C ASP A 160 -12.55 -18.10 4.77
N LEU A 161 -13.51 -19.00 4.55
CA LEU A 161 -14.47 -19.36 5.61
C LEU A 161 -13.77 -20.10 6.75
N PHE A 162 -12.65 -20.79 6.50
CA PHE A 162 -11.87 -21.48 7.52
C PHE A 162 -11.46 -20.55 8.68
N PRO A 163 -10.86 -19.35 8.45
CA PRO A 163 -10.57 -18.38 9.51
C PRO A 163 -11.79 -17.55 9.95
N VAL A 164 -12.78 -17.26 9.10
CA VAL A 164 -14.00 -16.51 9.51
C VAL A 164 -14.89 -17.35 10.46
N ILE A 165 -14.88 -18.67 10.31
CA ILE A 165 -15.60 -19.61 11.19
C ILE A 165 -14.85 -19.85 12.52
N LEU A 166 -13.53 -19.61 12.56
CA LEU A 166 -12.69 -19.70 13.76
C LEU A 166 -12.85 -18.52 14.75
N ILE A 167 -13.50 -17.41 14.34
CA ILE A 167 -13.47 -16.12 15.08
C ILE A 167 -14.84 -15.75 15.69
N VAL A 168 -15.86 -16.62 15.69
CA VAL A 168 -17.16 -16.33 16.35
C VAL A 168 -17.37 -17.22 17.60
N PRO A 169 -17.06 -16.73 18.81
CA PRO A 169 -17.05 -17.55 20.03
C PRO A 169 -18.45 -17.73 20.68
N VAL A 170 -19.56 -17.70 19.93
CA VAL A 170 -20.91 -17.59 20.53
C VAL A 170 -21.94 -18.60 19.99
N TYR A 171 -21.56 -19.62 19.21
CA TYR A 171 -22.54 -20.55 18.63
C TYR A 171 -22.41 -22.01 19.10
N PRO A 172 -23.47 -22.61 19.66
CA PRO A 172 -23.45 -23.96 20.24
C PRO A 172 -23.27 -25.12 19.24
N CYS A 173 -23.27 -24.86 17.93
CA CYS A 173 -23.07 -25.89 16.89
C CYS A 173 -21.61 -26.27 16.61
N TRP A 174 -20.67 -25.76 17.41
CA TRP A 174 -19.25 -25.76 17.07
C TRP A 174 -18.44 -26.91 17.71
N HIS A 175 -18.98 -27.59 18.74
CA HIS A 175 -18.19 -28.49 19.58
C HIS A 175 -18.23 -29.99 19.24
N PHE A 176 -18.88 -30.43 18.14
CA PHE A 176 -18.88 -31.86 17.80
C PHE A 176 -18.58 -32.18 16.32
N SER A 177 -17.60 -33.08 16.14
CA SER A 177 -17.32 -33.89 14.94
C SER A 177 -16.85 -33.23 13.63
N VAL A 178 -16.37 -31.99 13.67
CA VAL A 178 -15.71 -31.36 12.51
C VAL A 178 -14.37 -32.05 12.17
N SER A 179 -13.64 -32.54 13.18
CA SER A 179 -12.32 -33.16 12.97
C SER A 179 -12.35 -34.47 12.19
N ARG A 180 -13.42 -35.30 12.26
CA ARG A 180 -13.45 -36.61 11.56
C ARG A 180 -13.84 -36.51 10.08
N VAL A 181 -14.63 -35.51 9.70
CA VAL A 181 -15.04 -35.27 8.30
C VAL A 181 -13.93 -34.52 7.56
N ILE A 182 -13.28 -33.55 8.21
CA ILE A 182 -12.17 -32.79 7.63
C ILE A 182 -10.90 -33.64 7.43
N PHE A 183 -10.62 -34.61 8.32
CA PHE A 183 -9.46 -35.51 8.18
C PHE A 183 -9.59 -36.49 7.00
N LYS A 184 -10.83 -36.88 6.63
CA LYS A 184 -11.07 -37.73 5.45
C LYS A 184 -10.93 -36.95 4.14
N MET A 185 -11.33 -35.67 4.11
CA MET A 185 -11.19 -34.81 2.93
C MET A 185 -9.73 -34.39 2.65
N SER A 186 -8.95 -34.11 3.70
CA SER A 186 -7.52 -33.76 3.54
C SER A 186 -6.72 -34.90 2.92
N ALA A 187 -6.98 -36.15 3.34
CA ALA A 187 -6.33 -37.33 2.78
C ALA A 187 -6.65 -37.56 1.28
N SER A 188 -7.92 -37.41 0.85
CA SER A 188 -8.28 -37.53 -0.58
C SER A 188 -7.76 -36.39 -1.45
N ILE A 189 -7.47 -35.22 -0.86
CA ILE A 189 -6.90 -34.06 -1.58
C ILE A 189 -5.37 -34.20 -1.72
N GLU A 190 -4.67 -34.73 -0.71
CA GLU A 190 -3.23 -34.99 -0.78
C GLU A 190 -2.89 -36.07 -1.83
N GLU A 191 -3.71 -37.11 -1.95
CA GLU A 191 -3.55 -38.17 -2.98
C GLU A 191 -3.76 -37.64 -4.41
N GLY A 192 -4.62 -36.63 -4.60
CA GLY A 192 -4.88 -35.99 -5.89
C GLY A 192 -3.77 -35.02 -6.34
N VAL A 193 -3.03 -34.45 -5.39
CA VAL A 193 -1.95 -33.47 -5.67
C VAL A 193 -0.64 -34.14 -6.08
N GLN A 194 -0.36 -35.36 -5.61
CA GLN A 194 0.86 -36.09 -6.00
C GLN A 194 0.89 -36.57 -7.46
N ASN A 195 -0.24 -36.54 -8.16
CA ASN A 195 -0.35 -36.92 -9.58
C ASN A 195 -0.33 -35.73 -10.56
N VAL A 196 -0.09 -34.50 -10.08
CA VAL A 196 0.01 -33.31 -10.93
C VAL A 196 1.48 -32.98 -11.15
N ASP A 197 2.02 -33.41 -12.29
CA ASP A 197 3.37 -33.03 -12.74
C ASP A 197 3.34 -31.55 -13.17
N LEU A 198 3.75 -30.65 -12.26
CA LEU A 198 3.87 -29.22 -12.52
C LEU A 198 5.11 -28.96 -13.37
N LYS A 199 4.98 -29.10 -14.69
CA LYS A 199 5.84 -28.36 -15.61
C LYS A 199 5.41 -26.90 -15.58
N GLU A 200 6.27 -26.02 -15.08
CA GLU A 200 6.10 -24.58 -15.21
C GLU A 200 5.89 -24.22 -16.69
N ASP A 201 4.64 -23.89 -17.05
CA ASP A 201 4.31 -23.36 -18.36
C ASP A 201 4.74 -21.89 -18.42
N LYS A 202 5.93 -21.64 -18.96
CA LYS A 202 6.47 -20.30 -19.25
C LYS A 202 5.80 -19.61 -20.45
N SER A 203 4.60 -20.03 -20.88
CA SER A 203 3.96 -19.51 -22.10
C SER A 203 2.86 -18.45 -21.92
N GLN A 204 2.57 -17.95 -20.72
CA GLN A 204 1.63 -16.83 -20.55
C GLN A 204 2.32 -15.46 -20.62
N ALA A 205 2.10 -14.74 -21.71
CA ALA A 205 2.41 -13.32 -21.80
C ALA A 205 1.48 -12.50 -20.87
N PRO A 206 1.98 -11.41 -20.24
CA PRO A 206 1.18 -10.57 -19.35
C PRO A 206 -0.04 -9.97 -20.09
N PRO A 207 -1.16 -9.69 -19.39
CA PRO A 207 -2.34 -9.09 -19.99
C PRO A 207 -1.98 -7.74 -20.63
N PRO A 208 -2.67 -7.34 -21.73
CA PRO A 208 -2.39 -6.07 -22.35
C PRO A 208 -2.66 -4.94 -21.36
N PRO A 209 -1.74 -3.97 -21.27
CA PRO A 209 -1.81 -2.89 -20.30
C PRO A 209 -3.06 -2.02 -20.51
N GLN A 210 -3.77 -1.71 -19.42
CA GLN A 210 -4.83 -0.70 -19.41
C GLN A 210 -4.23 0.61 -18.92
N ALA A 211 -4.60 1.71 -19.59
CA ALA A 211 -4.18 3.03 -19.17
C ALA A 211 -4.72 3.35 -17.75
N ALA A 212 -3.86 3.89 -16.89
CA ALA A 212 -4.20 4.21 -15.50
C ALA A 212 -3.54 5.53 -15.09
N GLU A 213 -4.27 6.38 -14.36
CA GLU A 213 -3.72 7.63 -13.81
C GLU A 213 -2.68 7.36 -12.71
N GLN A 214 -1.78 8.32 -12.48
CA GLN A 214 -0.79 8.24 -11.40
C GLN A 214 -1.45 8.10 -10.01
N ASN A 215 -0.94 7.18 -9.20
CA ASN A 215 -1.40 6.90 -7.84
C ASN A 215 -0.35 7.36 -6.82
N ILE A 216 -0.65 8.42 -6.06
CA ILE A 216 0.27 9.00 -5.06
C ILE A 216 -0.44 9.00 -3.70
N THR A 217 0.00 8.13 -2.80
CA THR A 217 -0.47 8.00 -1.42
C THR A 217 0.73 7.82 -0.48
N PRO A 218 0.56 7.98 0.86
CA PRO A 218 1.65 7.74 1.80
C PRO A 218 2.26 6.33 1.76
N TRP A 219 1.56 5.35 1.16
CA TRP A 219 1.96 3.94 1.13
C TRP A 219 2.35 3.44 -0.26
N ASP A 220 1.87 4.09 -1.32
CA ASP A 220 2.04 3.66 -2.71
C ASP A 220 2.25 4.85 -3.64
N VAL A 221 3.25 4.73 -4.52
CA VAL A 221 3.66 5.76 -5.47
C VAL A 221 3.90 5.10 -6.83
N GLN A 222 2.99 5.37 -7.76
CA GLN A 222 3.01 4.81 -9.11
C GLN A 222 2.75 5.91 -10.14
N GLY A 223 3.61 5.98 -11.16
CA GLY A 223 3.42 6.84 -12.32
C GLY A 223 2.22 6.44 -13.18
N GLU A 224 1.85 7.33 -14.10
CA GLU A 224 0.77 7.08 -15.07
C GLU A 224 1.15 5.90 -15.97
N VAL A 225 0.22 4.96 -16.20
CA VAL A 225 0.40 3.86 -17.15
C VAL A 225 -0.23 4.27 -18.46
N ALA A 226 0.57 4.38 -19.52
CA ALA A 226 0.08 4.70 -20.85
C ALA A 226 -0.70 3.51 -21.47
N ALA A 227 -1.41 3.77 -22.57
CA ALA A 227 -2.23 2.75 -23.25
C ALA A 227 -1.40 1.58 -23.83
N ASP A 228 -0.10 1.76 -24.00
CA ASP A 228 0.89 0.76 -24.39
C ASP A 228 1.54 0.04 -23.20
N GLY A 229 1.18 0.40 -21.97
CA GLY A 229 1.68 -0.15 -20.71
C GLY A 229 2.97 0.41 -20.20
N GLN A 230 3.52 1.41 -20.87
CA GLN A 230 4.67 2.10 -20.36
C GLN A 230 4.28 2.87 -19.10
N VAL A 231 4.98 2.60 -17.99
CA VAL A 231 4.89 3.43 -16.78
C VAL A 231 5.69 4.70 -17.04
N LEU A 232 4.99 5.84 -17.05
CA LEU A 232 5.54 7.16 -17.25
C LEU A 232 6.10 7.72 -15.94
N ALA A 233 7.00 8.70 -16.05
CA ALA A 233 7.45 9.47 -14.90
C ALA A 233 6.29 10.25 -14.26
N ILE A 234 6.39 10.49 -12.96
CA ILE A 234 5.38 11.23 -12.20
C ILE A 234 5.28 12.67 -12.73
N ASN A 235 4.06 13.09 -13.08
CA ASN A 235 3.80 14.44 -13.55
C ASN A 235 3.52 15.36 -12.35
N TYR A 236 4.53 16.11 -11.93
CA TYR A 236 4.46 17.01 -10.78
C TYR A 236 3.57 18.23 -11.01
N ASP A 237 3.45 18.74 -12.23
CA ASP A 237 2.57 19.89 -12.53
C ASP A 237 1.10 19.51 -12.32
N LYS A 238 0.70 18.33 -12.84
CA LYS A 238 -0.62 17.74 -12.54
C LYS A 238 -0.83 17.53 -11.04
N LEU A 239 0.22 17.18 -10.28
CA LEU A 239 0.12 17.07 -8.82
C LEU A 239 -0.08 18.43 -8.18
N ILE A 240 0.66 19.47 -8.58
CA ILE A 240 0.52 20.82 -8.02
C ILE A 240 -0.93 21.32 -8.18
N ASP A 241 -1.52 21.13 -9.35
CA ASP A 241 -2.92 21.49 -9.61
C ASP A 241 -3.90 20.66 -8.77
N LYS A 242 -3.70 19.33 -8.70
CA LYS A 242 -4.56 18.41 -7.94
C LYS A 242 -4.51 18.67 -6.43
N PHE A 243 -3.33 19.00 -5.91
CA PHE A 243 -3.09 19.22 -4.48
C PHE A 243 -3.29 20.69 -4.07
N GLY A 244 -3.38 21.63 -5.03
CA GLY A 244 -3.57 23.05 -4.76
C GLY A 244 -2.38 23.69 -4.05
N ALA A 245 -1.16 23.24 -4.36
CA ALA A 245 0.06 23.62 -3.66
C ALA A 245 0.56 25.01 -4.09
N LEU A 246 -0.02 26.09 -3.55
CA LEU A 246 0.47 27.46 -3.77
C LEU A 246 0.84 28.17 -2.44
N SER A 247 2.13 28.54 -2.38
CA SER A 247 2.73 29.66 -1.62
C SER A 247 2.55 29.72 -0.09
N SER A 248 2.75 28.62 0.64
CA SER A 248 2.89 28.69 2.11
C SER A 248 4.28 29.18 2.59
N LEU A 249 5.30 29.09 1.74
CA LEU A 249 6.69 29.42 2.08
C LEU A 249 6.91 30.92 2.32
N ILE A 250 6.21 31.80 1.59
CA ILE A 250 6.36 33.27 1.73
C ILE A 250 6.14 33.70 3.19
N GLY A 251 5.13 33.14 3.87
CA GLY A 251 4.86 33.47 5.27
C GLY A 251 5.99 33.07 6.23
N ILE A 252 6.77 32.03 5.91
CA ILE A 252 7.96 31.64 6.68
C ILE A 252 9.12 32.57 6.35
N LEU A 253 9.33 32.91 5.08
CA LEU A 253 10.38 33.84 4.66
C LEU A 253 10.18 35.24 5.28
N ASP A 254 8.97 35.78 5.24
CA ASP A 254 8.61 37.05 5.90
C ASP A 254 8.90 37.02 7.42
N ARG A 255 8.69 35.87 8.07
CA ARG A 255 9.00 35.71 9.50
C ARG A 255 10.49 35.66 9.73
N TYR A 256 11.21 34.92 8.90
CA TYR A 256 12.67 34.84 8.96
C TYR A 256 13.31 36.22 8.78
N GLU A 257 12.86 37.01 7.79
CA GLU A 257 13.33 38.38 7.57
C GLU A 257 13.06 39.31 8.76
N LYS A 258 11.96 39.09 9.48
CA LYS A 258 11.59 39.84 10.70
C LYS A 258 12.25 39.30 11.97
N GLY A 259 13.15 38.31 11.88
CA GLY A 259 13.78 37.67 13.03
C GLY A 259 12.80 36.92 13.95
N LYS A 260 11.61 36.55 13.44
CA LYS A 260 10.59 35.84 14.22
C LYS A 260 10.83 34.33 14.17
N PRO A 261 10.61 33.61 15.28
CA PRO A 261 10.86 32.17 15.31
C PRO A 261 9.84 31.41 14.44
N PHE A 262 10.36 30.34 13.86
CA PHE A 262 9.66 29.19 13.27
C PHE A 262 10.56 27.96 13.49
N PHE A 263 10.06 26.76 13.24
CA PHE A 263 10.85 25.54 13.38
C PHE A 263 10.63 24.60 12.21
N LEU A 264 11.57 23.69 12.00
CA LEU A 264 11.46 22.61 11.03
C LEU A 264 10.84 21.39 11.69
N TYR A 265 9.93 20.72 10.99
CA TYR A 265 9.41 19.41 11.38
C TYR A 265 9.51 18.45 10.20
N THR A 266 10.15 17.30 10.41
CA THR A 266 10.07 16.17 9.48
C THR A 266 9.90 14.86 10.24
N GLY A 267 9.74 13.75 9.54
CA GLY A 267 9.56 12.46 10.16
C GLY A 267 10.05 11.29 9.33
N ARG A 268 10.23 10.15 10.01
CA ARG A 268 10.65 8.89 9.43
C ARG A 268 9.90 7.75 10.10
N GLY A 269 9.28 6.90 9.30
CA GLY A 269 8.72 5.64 9.77
C GLY A 269 9.76 4.52 9.75
N PRO A 270 10.27 4.06 10.91
CA PRO A 270 11.38 3.10 10.98
C PRO A 270 10.90 1.68 10.66
N SER A 271 11.02 1.29 9.38
CA SER A 271 10.51 0.02 8.87
C SER A 271 11.56 -1.08 8.68
N SER A 272 12.84 -0.74 8.87
CA SER A 272 14.03 -1.60 8.73
C SER A 272 15.24 -0.98 9.42
N ASP A 273 16.32 -1.75 9.56
CA ASP A 273 17.56 -1.34 10.23
C ASP A 273 18.34 -0.21 9.54
N SER A 274 18.13 0.01 8.24
CA SER A 274 18.90 0.98 7.46
C SER A 274 18.02 1.85 6.57
N MET A 275 18.39 3.12 6.48
CA MET A 275 17.90 4.07 5.48
C MET A 275 18.52 3.82 4.10
N HIS A 276 17.90 4.37 3.05
CA HIS A 276 18.44 4.44 1.69
C HIS A 276 18.57 5.90 1.24
N LEU A 277 19.24 6.14 0.10
CA LEU A 277 19.50 7.48 -0.44
C LEU A 277 18.24 8.35 -0.55
N GLY A 278 17.08 7.78 -0.88
CA GLY A 278 15.82 8.52 -0.92
C GLY A 278 15.36 9.13 0.41
N HIS A 279 16.01 8.83 1.55
CA HIS A 279 15.79 9.51 2.83
C HIS A 279 16.81 10.60 3.13
N MET A 280 17.83 10.75 2.28
CA MET A 280 18.91 11.72 2.42
C MET A 280 18.61 12.92 1.51
N ILE A 281 17.81 13.86 2.02
CA ILE A 281 17.47 15.09 1.31
C ILE A 281 18.25 16.25 1.96
N PRO A 282 18.80 17.20 1.18
CA PRO A 282 19.52 18.36 1.72
C PRO A 282 18.69 19.15 2.74
N TRP A 283 19.37 19.66 3.78
CA TRP A 283 18.73 20.16 4.99
C TRP A 283 18.72 21.68 5.07
N LEU A 284 17.54 22.22 5.37
CA LEU A 284 17.29 23.66 5.51
C LEU A 284 17.82 24.25 6.82
N GLN A 285 18.25 23.39 7.77
CA GLN A 285 18.60 23.81 9.12
C GLN A 285 19.81 24.74 9.12
N ASP A 286 20.83 24.50 8.30
CA ASP A 286 22.04 25.31 8.29
C ASP A 286 21.80 26.72 7.72
N VAL A 287 20.86 26.84 6.78
CA VAL A 287 20.51 28.12 6.15
C VAL A 287 19.70 29.01 7.10
N PHE A 288 18.67 28.44 7.73
CA PHE A 288 17.76 29.21 8.58
C PHE A 288 18.19 29.27 10.05
N ASP A 289 19.06 28.36 10.48
CA ASP A 289 19.52 28.21 11.87
C ASP A 289 18.36 28.17 12.88
N VAL A 290 17.38 27.31 12.62
CA VAL A 290 16.17 27.13 13.44
C VAL A 290 16.13 25.76 14.11
N PRO A 291 15.34 25.57 15.19
CA PRO A 291 15.12 24.25 15.75
C PRO A 291 14.52 23.29 14.73
N LEU A 292 14.91 22.02 14.83
CA LEU A 292 14.37 20.92 14.05
C LEU A 292 13.83 19.85 14.99
N VAL A 293 12.59 19.42 14.75
CA VAL A 293 12.02 18.23 15.39
C VAL A 293 11.86 17.11 14.37
N ILE A 294 12.30 15.90 14.74
CA ILE A 294 12.24 14.72 13.88
C ILE A 294 11.43 13.63 14.58
N GLN A 295 10.28 13.29 14.00
CA GLN A 295 9.40 12.23 14.50
C GLN A 295 9.80 10.86 13.96
N LEU A 296 9.98 9.88 14.84
CA LEU A 296 10.12 8.46 14.50
C LEU A 296 8.79 7.76 14.78
N THR A 297 8.08 7.36 13.73
CA THR A 297 6.73 6.79 13.82
C THR A 297 6.78 5.26 13.99
N ASP A 298 7.41 4.82 15.08
CA ASP A 298 7.52 3.39 15.43
C ASP A 298 6.16 2.75 15.73
N ASP A 299 5.25 3.50 16.35
CA ASP A 299 3.84 3.14 16.52
C ASP A 299 3.11 2.90 15.19
N GLU A 300 3.29 3.76 14.18
CA GLU A 300 2.75 3.58 12.84
C GLU A 300 3.22 2.25 12.24
N LYS A 301 4.52 1.98 12.30
CA LYS A 301 5.07 0.76 11.69
C LYS A 301 4.53 -0.48 12.37
N PHE A 302 4.34 -0.45 13.68
CA PHE A 302 3.63 -1.51 14.39
C PHE A 302 2.16 -1.65 13.93
N LEU A 303 1.43 -0.54 13.76
CA LEU A 303 0.01 -0.55 13.37
C LEU A 303 -0.24 -1.00 11.91
N PHE A 304 0.71 -0.75 11.01
CA PHE A 304 0.59 -1.04 9.58
C PHE A 304 1.28 -2.34 9.15
N LYS A 305 2.24 -2.85 9.93
CA LYS A 305 2.97 -4.09 9.63
C LYS A 305 2.75 -5.13 10.73
N HIS A 306 1.83 -6.07 10.46
CA HIS A 306 1.38 -7.08 11.43
C HIS A 306 2.49 -8.04 11.90
N GLU A 307 3.57 -8.16 11.14
CA GLU A 307 4.73 -8.99 11.46
C GLU A 307 5.68 -8.37 12.49
N LEU A 308 5.58 -7.05 12.74
CA LEU A 308 6.50 -6.33 13.63
C LEU A 308 6.02 -6.32 15.08
N LYS A 309 6.95 -6.49 16.02
CA LYS A 309 6.72 -6.37 17.46
C LYS A 309 7.10 -4.98 17.98
N ILE A 310 6.54 -4.58 19.12
CA ILE A 310 6.85 -3.30 19.78
C ILE A 310 8.35 -3.12 20.02
N ASP A 311 9.02 -4.12 20.60
CA ASP A 311 10.46 -4.01 20.86
C ASP A 311 11.28 -3.89 19.58
N GLN A 312 10.83 -4.51 18.48
CA GLN A 312 11.50 -4.42 17.18
C GLN A 312 11.36 -3.03 16.58
N VAL A 313 10.17 -2.42 16.59
CA VAL A 313 10.00 -1.06 16.04
C VAL A 313 10.71 0.00 16.88
N ARG A 314 10.79 -0.20 18.21
CA ARG A 314 11.59 0.66 19.09
C ARG A 314 13.08 0.55 18.82
N ASP A 315 13.59 -0.67 18.59
CA ASP A 315 14.99 -0.89 18.18
C ASP A 315 15.28 -0.27 16.80
N PHE A 316 14.36 -0.42 15.83
CA PHE A 316 14.49 0.26 14.55
C PHE A 316 14.50 1.78 14.69
N ALA A 317 13.68 2.36 15.57
CA ALA A 317 13.71 3.79 15.86
C ALA A 317 15.08 4.22 16.37
N GLN A 318 15.66 3.51 17.34
CA GLN A 318 17.01 3.80 17.86
C GLN A 318 18.10 3.72 16.77
N LYS A 319 18.06 2.69 15.92
CA LYS A 319 19.01 2.55 14.81
C LYS A 319 18.84 3.64 13.74
N ASN A 320 17.59 3.99 13.41
CA ASN A 320 17.29 5.05 12.44
C ASN A 320 17.64 6.43 13.02
N ALA A 321 17.57 6.63 14.34
CA ALA A 321 18.06 7.84 14.99
C ALA A 321 19.57 8.04 14.73
N ARG A 322 20.38 6.97 14.79
CA ARG A 322 21.81 7.03 14.41
C ARG A 322 22.00 7.38 12.95
N ASP A 323 21.20 6.80 12.06
CA ASP A 323 21.27 7.16 10.64
C ASP A 323 20.96 8.65 10.43
N ILE A 324 19.94 9.18 11.12
CA ILE A 324 19.55 10.60 11.06
C ILE A 324 20.66 11.49 11.61
N ILE A 325 21.23 11.18 12.78
CA ILE A 325 22.33 11.94 13.37
C ILE A 325 23.55 11.94 12.44
N ALA A 326 23.85 10.81 11.78
CA ALA A 326 24.96 10.68 10.82
C ALA A 326 24.79 11.56 9.57
N VAL A 327 23.60 12.10 9.31
CA VAL A 327 23.43 13.10 8.27
C VAL A 327 24.15 14.41 8.60
N GLY A 328 24.34 14.72 9.88
CA GLY A 328 25.13 15.88 10.33
C GLY A 328 24.32 17.08 10.82
N PHE A 329 23.12 16.86 11.36
CA PHE A 329 22.31 17.93 11.94
C PHE A 329 22.99 18.67 13.09
N ASN A 330 22.64 19.94 13.24
CA ASN A 330 23.07 20.72 14.38
C ASN A 330 22.56 20.10 15.68
N ARG A 331 23.49 19.53 16.46
CA ARG A 331 23.26 18.86 17.74
C ARG A 331 22.47 19.72 18.73
N GLU A 332 22.79 21.00 18.81
CA GLU A 332 22.19 21.91 19.78
C GLU A 332 20.77 22.34 19.39
N LYS A 333 20.41 22.22 18.11
CA LYS A 333 19.11 22.67 17.57
C LYS A 333 18.18 21.54 17.11
N THR A 334 18.55 20.28 17.29
CA THR A 334 17.77 19.15 16.76
C THR A 334 17.26 18.26 17.86
N PHE A 335 15.96 17.99 17.87
CA PHE A 335 15.30 17.05 18.78
C PHE A 335 14.73 15.88 17.98
N ILE A 336 15.12 14.66 18.31
CA ILE A 336 14.61 13.43 17.70
C ILE A 336 13.75 12.72 18.74
N PHE A 337 12.59 12.22 18.37
CA PHE A 337 11.76 11.46 19.30
C PHE A 337 11.06 10.33 18.58
N ASN A 338 10.87 9.21 19.27
CA ASN A 338 9.98 8.14 18.82
C ASN A 338 8.63 8.23 19.53
N ASN A 339 7.58 7.85 18.83
CA ASN A 339 6.22 8.05 19.31
C ASN A 339 5.94 7.21 20.55
N LEU A 340 6.37 5.94 20.57
CA LEU A 340 6.09 5.04 21.70
C LEU A 340 6.66 5.53 23.04
N ASP A 341 7.77 6.27 23.03
CA ASP A 341 8.41 6.76 24.26
C ASP A 341 8.09 8.24 24.57
N TYR A 342 7.78 9.07 23.57
CA TYR A 342 7.52 10.50 23.77
C TYR A 342 6.04 10.87 23.90
N VAL A 343 5.11 10.10 23.30
CA VAL A 343 3.70 10.47 23.26
C VAL A 343 3.09 10.44 24.67
N GLY A 344 2.91 11.62 25.23
CA GLY A 344 2.33 11.86 26.55
C GLY A 344 2.15 13.34 26.79
N GLY A 345 1.81 13.72 28.03
CA GLY A 345 1.84 15.12 28.48
C GLY A 345 1.17 16.12 27.52
N ALA A 346 1.90 17.16 27.11
CA ALA A 346 1.41 18.20 26.20
C ALA A 346 1.17 17.67 24.77
N PHE A 347 2.02 16.77 24.29
CA PHE A 347 1.90 16.15 22.96
C PHE A 347 0.56 15.42 22.83
N TYR A 348 0.23 14.55 23.78
CA TYR A 348 -1.02 13.79 23.74
C TYR A 348 -2.27 14.69 23.83
N ARG A 349 -2.21 15.81 24.55
CA ARG A 349 -3.31 16.80 24.57
C ARG A 349 -3.58 17.35 23.17
N ASN A 350 -2.55 17.57 22.36
CA ASN A 350 -2.72 17.98 20.97
C ASN A 350 -3.26 16.85 20.10
N VAL A 351 -2.77 15.61 20.26
CA VAL A 351 -3.32 14.43 19.58
C VAL A 351 -4.84 14.34 19.79
N VAL A 352 -5.31 14.47 21.04
CA VAL A 352 -6.76 14.42 21.36
C VAL A 352 -7.54 15.56 20.72
N LYS A 353 -7.01 16.80 20.76
CA LYS A 353 -7.65 17.96 20.11
C LYS A 353 -7.78 17.77 18.60
N ILE A 354 -6.74 17.21 17.96
CA ILE A 354 -6.69 16.98 16.52
C ILE A 354 -7.63 15.84 16.15
N ALA A 355 -7.60 14.72 16.87
CA ALA A 355 -8.46 13.57 16.64
C ALA A 355 -9.94 13.97 16.70
N ARG A 356 -10.32 14.88 17.61
CA ARG A 356 -11.69 15.44 17.65
C ARG A 356 -12.05 16.29 16.43
N GLY A 357 -11.06 16.89 15.77
CA GLY A 357 -11.22 17.75 14.60
C GLY A 357 -11.32 17.02 13.26
N ILE A 358 -10.99 15.72 13.22
CA ILE A 358 -10.98 14.86 12.04
C ILE A 358 -12.08 13.81 12.17
N THR A 359 -13.06 13.81 11.27
CA THR A 359 -14.10 12.78 11.27
C THR A 359 -13.61 11.49 10.59
N LEU A 360 -14.23 10.36 10.92
CA LEU A 360 -13.95 9.09 10.26
C LEU A 360 -14.15 9.17 8.73
N SER A 361 -15.17 9.89 8.27
CA SER A 361 -15.42 10.11 6.84
C SER A 361 -14.29 10.88 6.17
N GLN A 362 -13.73 11.91 6.83
CA GLN A 362 -12.56 12.63 6.33
C GLN A 362 -11.33 11.73 6.26
N ALA A 363 -11.08 10.91 7.30
CA ALA A 363 -9.98 9.96 7.29
C ALA A 363 -10.11 8.94 6.14
N LYS A 364 -11.30 8.34 5.96
CA LYS A 364 -11.57 7.41 4.84
C LYS A 364 -11.39 8.07 3.48
N SER A 365 -11.92 9.28 3.29
CA SER A 365 -11.79 10.01 2.02
C SER A 365 -10.35 10.42 1.70
N THR A 366 -9.52 10.69 2.72
CA THR A 366 -8.16 11.20 2.53
C THR A 366 -7.16 10.05 2.34
N PHE A 367 -7.34 8.96 3.08
CA PHE A 367 -6.37 7.88 3.20
C PHE A 367 -6.85 6.56 2.59
N GLY A 368 -8.12 6.44 2.19
CA GLY A 368 -8.67 5.21 1.63
C GLY A 368 -8.88 4.09 2.64
N PHE A 369 -8.95 4.40 3.94
CA PHE A 369 -9.20 3.38 4.97
C PHE A 369 -10.57 2.70 4.80
N VAL A 370 -10.62 1.40 5.14
CA VAL A 370 -11.83 0.57 5.08
C VAL A 370 -12.24 0.07 6.46
N GLU A 371 -13.44 -0.52 6.59
CA GLU A 371 -13.95 -0.98 7.90
C GLU A 371 -13.13 -2.10 8.55
N SER A 372 -12.33 -2.82 7.76
CA SER A 372 -11.43 -3.86 8.28
C SER A 372 -10.09 -3.31 8.80
N ASP A 373 -9.79 -2.02 8.60
CA ASP A 373 -8.60 -1.41 9.16
C ASP A 373 -8.73 -1.24 10.68
N ASN A 374 -7.63 -1.45 11.40
CA ASN A 374 -7.63 -1.26 12.85
C ASN A 374 -7.79 0.23 13.21
N ILE A 375 -8.41 0.49 14.37
CA ILE A 375 -8.67 1.85 14.86
C ILE A 375 -7.41 2.69 15.04
N GLY A 376 -6.25 2.05 15.25
CA GLY A 376 -4.96 2.72 15.37
C GLY A 376 -4.55 3.40 14.07
N LYS A 377 -4.71 2.73 12.91
CA LYS A 377 -4.42 3.33 11.59
C LYS A 377 -5.21 4.62 11.35
N ILE A 378 -6.50 4.59 11.70
CA ILE A 378 -7.39 5.74 11.53
C ILE A 378 -6.98 6.89 12.47
N HIS A 379 -6.65 6.57 13.72
CA HIS A 379 -6.24 7.55 14.72
C HIS A 379 -4.85 8.15 14.44
N PHE A 380 -3.95 7.40 13.79
CA PHE A 380 -2.55 7.77 13.58
C PHE A 380 -2.36 9.12 12.88
N ALA A 381 -3.28 9.53 12.00
CA ALA A 381 -3.22 10.86 11.38
C ALA A 381 -3.15 12.01 12.40
N ALA A 382 -3.78 11.86 13.56
CA ALA A 382 -3.69 12.85 14.64
C ALA A 382 -2.32 12.86 15.32
N VAL A 383 -1.64 11.70 15.40
CA VAL A 383 -0.30 11.56 15.97
C VAL A 383 0.76 12.19 15.06
N GLN A 384 0.66 12.00 13.74
CA GLN A 384 1.58 12.64 12.77
C GLN A 384 1.31 14.15 12.58
N ALA A 385 0.08 14.60 12.84
CA ALA A 385 -0.28 16.01 12.80
C ALA A 385 0.25 16.81 14.00
N ALA A 386 0.27 16.21 15.20
CA ALA A 386 0.60 16.88 16.46
C ALA A 386 1.97 17.62 16.49
N PRO A 387 3.06 17.09 15.90
CA PRO A 387 4.35 17.79 15.85
C PRO A 387 4.32 19.10 15.05
N SER A 388 3.29 19.32 14.24
CA SER A 388 3.12 20.57 13.48
C SER A 388 2.81 21.78 14.36
N PHE A 389 2.49 21.56 15.64
CA PHE A 389 2.12 22.59 16.60
C PHE A 389 3.16 22.71 17.70
N SER A 390 3.72 23.91 17.87
CA SER A 390 4.84 24.19 18.78
C SER A 390 4.58 23.77 20.24
N ASN A 391 3.36 23.92 20.72
CA ASN A 391 2.98 23.53 22.08
C ASN A 391 2.93 22.00 22.33
N SER A 392 3.20 21.18 21.31
CA SER A 392 3.54 19.76 21.49
C SER A 392 4.91 19.57 22.13
N PHE A 393 5.81 20.56 22.03
CA PHE A 393 7.17 20.54 22.56
C PHE A 393 7.38 21.71 23.54
N PRO A 394 6.73 21.69 24.72
CA PRO A 394 6.79 22.81 25.65
C PRO A 394 8.20 23.08 26.20
N GLN A 395 9.09 22.09 26.19
CA GLN A 395 10.50 22.24 26.56
C GLN A 395 11.30 23.11 25.58
N ILE A 396 10.82 23.25 24.34
CA ILE A 396 11.45 24.06 23.27
C ILE A 396 10.70 25.38 23.10
N PHE A 397 9.37 25.33 22.94
CA PHE A 397 8.58 26.49 22.49
C PHE A 397 7.61 27.03 23.56
N GLY A 398 7.58 26.44 24.75
CA GLY A 398 6.59 26.77 25.77
C GLY A 398 5.17 26.30 25.43
N THR A 399 4.16 26.88 26.08
CA THR A 399 2.78 26.37 26.04
C THR A 399 1.91 26.96 24.93
N LYS A 400 2.43 27.93 24.18
CA LYS A 400 1.69 28.65 23.13
C LYS A 400 1.87 28.00 21.74
N PRO A 401 0.81 27.96 20.91
CA PRO A 401 0.83 27.40 19.56
C PRO A 401 1.15 28.45 18.46
N ASP A 402 2.02 29.42 18.76
CA ASP A 402 2.29 30.63 17.96
C ASP A 402 3.60 30.58 17.15
N VAL A 403 4.40 29.53 17.31
CA VAL A 403 5.58 29.26 16.49
C VAL A 403 5.18 28.30 15.36
N PRO A 404 5.16 28.73 14.09
CA PRO A 404 4.78 27.86 12.98
C PRO A 404 5.86 26.84 12.65
N ALA A 405 5.42 25.67 12.19
CA ALA A 405 6.28 24.66 11.57
C ALA A 405 6.43 24.91 10.06
N LEU A 406 7.64 24.70 9.54
CA LEU A 406 7.92 24.43 8.13
C LEU A 406 8.24 22.94 7.97
N ILE A 407 7.50 22.26 7.12
CA ILE A 407 7.54 20.80 6.96
C ILE A 407 8.13 20.44 5.59
N PRO A 408 9.43 20.12 5.50
CA PRO A 408 10.00 19.49 4.32
C PRO A 408 9.62 18.00 4.29
N CYS A 409 8.89 17.60 3.25
CA CYS A 409 8.50 16.21 3.03
C CYS A 409 8.34 15.90 1.55
N ALA A 410 8.33 14.61 1.20
CA ALA A 410 7.89 14.19 -0.13
C ALA A 410 6.37 14.41 -0.28
N ILE A 411 5.92 14.61 -1.52
CA ILE A 411 4.52 14.95 -1.82
C ILE A 411 3.51 13.86 -1.38
N ASP A 412 3.95 12.61 -1.17
CA ASP A 412 3.11 11.53 -0.63
C ASP A 412 2.63 11.77 0.80
N GLN A 413 3.29 12.64 1.57
CA GLN A 413 2.91 12.98 2.95
C GLN A 413 1.89 14.12 3.04
N ASP A 414 1.67 14.86 1.95
CA ASP A 414 0.76 16.00 1.91
C ASP A 414 -0.67 15.71 2.44
N PRO A 415 -1.29 14.52 2.21
CA PRO A 415 -2.61 14.20 2.77
C PRO A 415 -2.70 14.37 4.30
N TYR A 416 -1.65 14.04 5.05
CA TYR A 416 -1.61 14.27 6.51
C TYR A 416 -1.67 15.76 6.86
N PHE A 417 -0.89 16.56 6.14
CA PHE A 417 -0.72 17.97 6.47
C PHE A 417 -1.82 18.87 5.90
N ARG A 418 -2.50 18.44 4.83
CA ARG A 418 -3.77 19.05 4.39
C ARG A 418 -4.81 18.99 5.50
N LEU A 419 -5.05 17.80 6.07
CA LEU A 419 -5.95 17.65 7.22
C LEU A 419 -5.46 18.44 8.43
N THR A 420 -4.14 18.45 8.67
CA THR A 420 -3.54 19.21 9.77
C THR A 420 -3.82 20.71 9.66
N ARG A 421 -3.72 21.28 8.45
CA ARG A 421 -4.01 22.70 8.18
C ARG A 421 -5.48 23.06 8.38
N ASP A 422 -6.39 22.15 8.01
CA ASP A 422 -7.82 22.33 8.26
C ASP A 422 -8.14 22.30 9.76
N VAL A 423 -7.52 21.38 10.49
CA VAL A 423 -7.66 21.29 11.95
C VAL A 423 -7.04 22.49 12.65
N ALA A 424 -5.89 22.99 12.17
CA ALA A 424 -5.23 24.17 12.74
C ALA A 424 -6.18 25.37 12.81
N ASN A 425 -6.95 25.62 11.74
CA ASN A 425 -8.00 26.66 11.75
C ASN A 425 -9.03 26.46 12.86
N LYS A 426 -9.55 25.23 12.99
CA LYS A 426 -10.58 24.88 14.00
C LYS A 426 -10.08 25.06 15.43
N LEU A 427 -8.78 24.82 15.65
CA LEU A 427 -8.14 24.96 16.96
C LEU A 427 -7.64 26.39 17.25
N GLY A 428 -7.67 27.29 16.27
CA GLY A 428 -7.05 28.62 16.38
C GLY A 428 -5.52 28.56 16.44
N TYR A 429 -4.92 27.53 15.86
CA TYR A 429 -3.47 27.32 15.83
C TYR A 429 -2.87 27.83 14.52
N THR A 430 -1.57 28.11 14.53
CA THR A 430 -0.87 28.52 13.31
C THR A 430 -0.79 27.34 12.34
N LYS A 431 -1.15 27.56 11.07
CA LYS A 431 -1.04 26.52 10.04
C LYS A 431 0.43 26.18 9.78
N PRO A 432 0.79 24.89 9.65
CA PRO A 432 2.12 24.54 9.15
C PRO A 432 2.26 24.94 7.68
N SER A 433 3.48 25.30 7.30
CA SER A 433 3.90 25.52 5.92
C SER A 433 4.61 24.28 5.40
N LEU A 434 4.51 24.01 4.10
CA LEU A 434 5.06 22.80 3.48
C LEU A 434 6.04 23.15 2.37
N LEU A 435 7.09 22.34 2.26
CA LEU A 435 7.99 22.29 1.13
C LEU A 435 8.01 20.86 0.60
N HIS A 436 7.43 20.66 -0.59
CA HIS A 436 7.33 19.33 -1.19
C HIS A 436 8.56 19.03 -2.05
N SER A 437 9.23 17.91 -1.77
CA SER A 437 10.26 17.39 -2.65
C SER A 437 9.65 16.51 -3.75
N LYS A 438 10.35 16.43 -4.88
CA LYS A 438 10.15 15.33 -5.84
C LYS A 438 10.56 14.01 -5.19
N PHE A 439 10.03 12.90 -5.69
CA PHE A 439 10.47 11.58 -5.27
C PHE A 439 11.88 11.28 -5.78
N PHE A 440 12.67 10.66 -4.92
CA PHE A 440 13.92 10.05 -5.32
C PHE A 440 13.60 8.76 -6.10
N PRO A 441 14.01 8.66 -7.39
CA PRO A 441 13.57 7.58 -8.26
C PRO A 441 14.12 6.23 -7.80
N ALA A 442 13.37 5.15 -8.06
CA ALA A 442 13.90 3.81 -7.88
C ALA A 442 14.97 3.51 -8.94
N LEU A 443 15.85 2.53 -8.65
CA LEU A 443 16.87 2.10 -9.61
C LEU A 443 16.26 1.67 -10.95
N GLN A 444 15.08 1.04 -10.94
CA GLN A 444 14.39 0.54 -12.13
C GLN A 444 13.80 1.65 -13.02
N GLY A 445 13.74 2.91 -12.56
CA GLY A 445 13.25 4.03 -13.34
C GLY A 445 12.40 5.03 -12.54
N ALA A 446 12.04 6.13 -13.21
CA ALA A 446 11.37 7.28 -12.61
C ALA A 446 9.87 7.11 -12.32
N GLY A 447 9.28 5.98 -12.72
CA GLY A 447 7.85 5.68 -12.51
C GLY A 447 7.52 5.13 -11.11
N SER A 448 8.52 4.82 -10.28
CA SER A 448 8.33 4.29 -8.93
C SER A 448 9.34 4.87 -7.94
N LYS A 449 9.01 4.80 -6.65
CA LYS A 449 9.84 5.23 -5.53
C LYS A 449 10.72 4.06 -5.03
N MET A 450 11.91 4.37 -4.52
CA MET A 450 12.71 3.40 -3.75
C MET A 450 11.88 2.77 -2.63
N SER A 451 11.99 1.44 -2.47
CA SER A 451 11.38 0.74 -1.35
C SER A 451 12.39 -0.11 -0.61
N ALA A 452 12.39 0.01 0.72
CA ALA A 452 13.15 -0.88 1.60
C ALA A 452 12.72 -2.36 1.46
N SER A 453 11.50 -2.65 0.96
CA SER A 453 11.05 -4.02 0.69
C SER A 453 11.65 -4.64 -0.58
N ASN A 454 12.26 -3.85 -1.47
CA ASN A 454 12.94 -4.34 -2.66
C ASN A 454 14.41 -3.90 -2.65
N ALA A 455 15.30 -4.82 -2.26
CA ALA A 455 16.72 -4.55 -2.11
C ALA A 455 17.42 -4.10 -3.41
N ASN A 456 16.85 -4.46 -4.57
CA ASN A 456 17.38 -4.09 -5.89
C ASN A 456 16.83 -2.76 -6.38
N SER A 457 15.85 -2.17 -5.69
CA SER A 457 15.26 -0.88 -6.06
C SER A 457 15.99 0.33 -5.48
N ALA A 458 16.83 0.12 -4.47
CA ALA A 458 17.42 1.18 -3.67
C ALA A 458 18.91 0.97 -3.40
N ILE A 459 19.62 2.08 -3.21
CA ILE A 459 20.96 2.13 -2.62
C ILE A 459 20.81 2.40 -1.14
N PHE A 460 21.18 1.44 -0.30
CA PHE A 460 21.11 1.55 1.16
C PHE A 460 22.36 2.23 1.71
N MET A 461 22.22 2.89 2.85
CA MET A 461 23.34 3.53 3.53
C MET A 461 24.33 2.53 4.14
N THR A 462 23.95 1.25 4.20
CA THR A 462 24.83 0.12 4.57
C THR A 462 25.45 -0.58 3.37
N ASP A 463 25.12 -0.20 2.13
CA ASP A 463 25.73 -0.82 0.96
C ASP A 463 27.25 -0.55 0.95
N THR A 464 28.01 -1.60 0.66
CA THR A 464 29.44 -1.50 0.40
C THR A 464 29.70 -0.78 -0.92
N GLN A 465 30.90 -0.24 -1.06
CA GLN A 465 31.37 0.42 -2.29
C GLN A 465 31.12 -0.43 -3.55
N ASN A 466 31.34 -1.75 -3.46
CA ASN A 466 31.09 -2.69 -4.55
C ASN A 466 29.60 -2.95 -4.80
N GLN A 467 28.77 -3.00 -3.75
CA GLN A 467 27.32 -3.12 -3.91
C GLN A 467 26.72 -1.90 -4.62
N ILE A 468 27.15 -0.69 -4.26
CA ILE A 468 26.71 0.56 -4.93
C ILE A 468 27.02 0.49 -6.43
N LYS A 469 28.28 0.18 -6.78
CA LYS A 469 28.72 0.01 -8.18
C LYS A 469 27.88 -1.02 -8.92
N ASN A 470 27.67 -2.19 -8.31
CA ASN A 470 26.93 -3.28 -8.94
C ASN A 470 25.45 -2.93 -9.16
N LYS A 471 24.82 -2.27 -8.19
CA LYS A 471 23.41 -1.87 -8.28
C LYS A 471 23.19 -0.81 -9.36
N ILE A 472 24.02 0.22 -9.42
CA ILE A 472 23.92 1.25 -10.48
C ILE A 472 24.16 0.64 -11.87
N ASN A 473 25.16 -0.23 -12.02
CA ASN A 473 25.45 -0.84 -13.30
C ASN A 473 24.35 -1.80 -13.77
N LYS A 474 23.87 -2.69 -12.90
CA LYS A 474 22.93 -3.76 -13.26
C LYS A 474 21.46 -3.36 -13.21
N HIS A 475 21.09 -2.49 -12.28
CA HIS A 475 19.67 -2.19 -12.00
C HIS A 475 19.29 -0.75 -12.32
N GLY A 476 20.26 0.18 -12.39
CA GLY A 476 20.01 1.56 -12.78
C GLY A 476 19.54 1.65 -14.23
N PHE A 477 18.27 2.06 -14.42
CA PHE A 477 17.69 2.28 -15.73
C PHE A 477 18.46 3.36 -16.50
N SER A 478 18.70 3.07 -17.78
CA SER A 478 19.49 3.89 -18.69
C SER A 478 18.58 4.57 -19.70
N GLY A 479 18.78 5.87 -19.89
CA GLY A 479 18.17 6.62 -21.00
C GLY A 479 18.96 6.53 -22.31
N GLY A 480 20.09 5.84 -22.32
CA GLY A 480 20.92 5.59 -23.51
C GLY A 480 20.39 4.49 -24.42
N ARG A 481 21.02 4.33 -25.59
CA ARG A 481 20.71 3.26 -26.56
C ARG A 481 21.37 1.93 -26.20
N GLU A 482 20.88 0.84 -26.81
CA GLU A 482 21.37 -0.52 -26.58
C GLU A 482 22.81 -0.71 -27.08
N THR A 483 23.15 -0.08 -28.22
CA THR A 483 24.48 -0.16 -28.83
C THR A 483 25.21 1.18 -28.76
N GLU A 484 26.54 1.12 -28.69
CA GLU A 484 27.38 2.34 -28.70
C GLU A 484 27.18 3.15 -29.98
N GLU A 485 27.07 2.48 -31.14
CA GLU A 485 26.88 3.15 -32.43
C GLU A 485 25.58 3.95 -32.46
N GLU A 486 24.47 3.37 -32.00
CA GLU A 486 23.20 4.08 -31.89
C GLU A 486 23.27 5.20 -30.86
N HIS A 487 23.95 4.98 -29.74
CA HIS A 487 24.11 5.98 -28.70
C HIS A 487 24.87 7.21 -29.23
N ARG A 488 25.98 7.00 -29.95
CA ARG A 488 26.74 8.10 -30.57
C ARG A 488 25.95 8.81 -31.66
N ARG A 489 25.06 8.12 -32.36
CA ARG A 489 24.26 8.70 -33.45
C ARG A 489 23.01 9.45 -32.96
N LEU A 490 22.32 8.90 -31.96
CA LEU A 490 20.98 9.34 -31.53
C LEU A 490 20.96 9.94 -30.13
N GLY A 491 22.07 9.88 -29.39
CA GLY A 491 22.17 10.34 -28.01
C GLY A 491 21.39 9.50 -27.01
N GLY A 492 21.60 9.82 -25.73
CA GLY A 492 20.80 9.36 -24.60
C GLY A 492 19.80 10.40 -24.12
N ASN A 493 18.77 9.95 -23.41
CA ASN A 493 17.79 10.81 -22.76
C ASN A 493 18.09 10.94 -21.25
N PRO A 494 18.68 12.06 -20.78
CA PRO A 494 18.99 12.24 -19.36
C PRO A 494 17.74 12.33 -18.48
N ASP A 495 16.59 12.76 -19.02
CA ASP A 495 15.38 13.02 -18.24
C ASP A 495 14.76 11.74 -17.66
N VAL A 496 15.07 10.59 -18.27
CA VAL A 496 14.66 9.25 -17.81
C VAL A 496 15.81 8.43 -17.23
N ASP A 497 17.06 8.90 -17.32
CA ASP A 497 18.24 8.15 -16.88
C ASP A 497 18.45 8.30 -15.37
N VAL A 498 18.43 7.17 -14.65
CA VAL A 498 18.50 7.17 -13.18
C VAL A 498 19.86 7.66 -12.68
N ALA A 499 20.95 7.38 -13.39
CA ALA A 499 22.28 7.82 -12.98
C ALA A 499 22.41 9.35 -13.09
N TYR A 500 21.87 9.94 -14.15
CA TYR A 500 21.77 11.39 -14.29
C TYR A 500 20.85 12.02 -13.25
N GLN A 501 19.67 11.43 -13.01
CA GLN A 501 18.74 11.92 -11.98
C GLN A 501 19.38 11.94 -10.59
N TYR A 502 20.12 10.89 -10.22
CA TYR A 502 20.82 10.83 -8.92
C TYR A 502 21.93 11.87 -8.82
N LEU A 503 22.65 12.16 -9.91
CA LEU A 503 23.67 13.21 -9.90
C LEU A 503 23.06 14.57 -9.53
N GLY A 504 21.84 14.88 -9.99
CA GLY A 504 21.15 16.12 -9.62
C GLY A 504 20.82 16.27 -8.13
N PHE A 505 20.97 15.22 -7.32
CA PHE A 505 20.81 15.28 -5.86
C PHE A 505 22.13 15.33 -5.09
N PHE A 506 23.22 14.83 -5.69
CA PHE A 506 24.49 14.59 -4.99
C PHE A 506 25.69 15.33 -5.62
N MET A 507 25.46 16.10 -6.68
CA MET A 507 26.44 16.94 -7.33
C MET A 507 26.06 18.40 -7.07
N ASP A 508 26.98 19.15 -6.46
CA ASP A 508 26.78 20.58 -6.16
C ASP A 508 27.29 21.51 -7.29
N ASP A 509 27.87 20.93 -8.35
CA ASP A 509 28.38 21.67 -9.52
C ASP A 509 27.31 21.73 -10.62
N ASP A 510 26.55 22.82 -10.62
CA ASP A 510 25.47 23.07 -11.57
C ASP A 510 25.96 23.13 -13.03
N GLU A 511 27.17 23.66 -13.27
CA GLU A 511 27.74 23.78 -14.61
C GLU A 511 28.11 22.40 -15.17
N GLU A 512 28.80 21.58 -14.38
CA GLU A 512 29.12 20.20 -14.77
C GLU A 512 27.84 19.36 -14.90
N TYR A 513 26.83 19.55 -14.05
CA TYR A 513 25.56 18.84 -14.15
C TYR A 513 24.85 19.12 -15.49
N VAL A 514 24.74 20.39 -15.88
CA VAL A 514 24.14 20.78 -17.17
C VAL A 514 24.96 20.23 -18.34
N LYS A 515 26.29 20.35 -18.27
CA LYS A 515 27.19 19.85 -19.31
C LYS A 515 27.07 18.34 -19.52
N ILE A 516 26.96 17.56 -18.45
CA ILE A 516 26.72 16.11 -18.54
C ILE A 516 25.44 15.82 -19.33
N ALA A 517 24.37 16.60 -19.12
CA ALA A 517 23.12 16.45 -19.85
C ALA A 517 23.30 16.72 -21.35
N GLU A 518 24.03 17.77 -21.71
CA GLU A 518 24.32 18.15 -23.09
C GLU A 518 25.15 17.08 -23.79
N GLU A 519 26.24 16.62 -23.17
CA GLU A 519 27.10 15.57 -23.73
C GLU A 519 26.37 14.22 -23.86
N TYR A 520 25.48 13.90 -22.93
CA TYR A 520 24.67 12.67 -22.99
C TYR A 520 23.64 12.74 -24.13
N ARG A 521 22.95 13.88 -24.30
CA ARG A 521 22.03 14.11 -25.42
C ARG A 521 22.76 14.14 -26.77
N ALA A 522 23.99 14.62 -26.81
CA ALA A 522 24.84 14.60 -28.00
C ALA A 522 25.42 13.22 -28.34
N GLY A 523 25.33 12.25 -27.41
CA GLY A 523 25.92 10.91 -27.58
C GLY A 523 27.44 10.86 -27.43
N THR A 524 28.08 11.97 -27.00
CA THR A 524 29.52 12.04 -26.76
C THR A 524 29.90 11.43 -25.41
N LEU A 525 29.01 11.51 -24.42
CA LEU A 525 29.12 10.81 -23.14
C LEU A 525 28.37 9.49 -23.21
N LEU A 526 29.04 8.36 -23.00
CA LEU A 526 28.40 7.05 -22.99
C LEU A 526 27.73 6.76 -21.64
N THR A 527 26.68 5.92 -21.64
CA THR A 527 25.98 5.49 -20.42
C THR A 527 26.92 4.91 -19.36
N GLY A 528 27.93 4.13 -19.76
CA GLY A 528 28.93 3.59 -18.82
C GLY A 528 29.74 4.69 -18.12
N GLN A 529 30.05 5.78 -18.82
CA GLN A 529 30.79 6.92 -18.27
C GLN A 529 29.90 7.76 -17.34
N LEU A 530 28.64 7.98 -17.72
CA LEU A 530 27.64 8.62 -16.86
C LEU A 530 27.46 7.84 -15.55
N LYS A 531 27.26 6.52 -15.64
CA LYS A 531 27.16 5.65 -14.47
C LYS A 531 28.42 5.69 -13.61
N ALA A 532 29.61 5.75 -14.21
CA ALA A 532 30.86 5.87 -13.44
C ALA A 532 30.94 7.18 -12.64
N LYS A 533 30.52 8.32 -13.21
CA LYS A 533 30.40 9.60 -12.49
C LYS A 533 29.43 9.49 -11.31
N CYS A 534 28.24 8.95 -11.55
CA CYS A 534 27.23 8.70 -10.51
C CYS A 534 27.77 7.80 -9.38
N ILE A 535 28.38 6.66 -9.74
CA ILE A 535 28.94 5.71 -8.78
C ILE A 535 29.96 6.40 -7.89
N LYS A 536 30.87 7.22 -8.45
CA LYS A 536 31.87 7.94 -7.67
C LYS A 536 31.23 8.86 -6.62
N ALA A 537 30.26 9.68 -7.03
CA ALA A 537 29.55 10.60 -6.13
C ALA A 537 28.84 9.84 -4.99
N LEU A 538 28.12 8.78 -5.32
CA LEU A 538 27.41 7.97 -4.32
C LEU A 538 28.37 7.23 -3.37
N GLN A 539 29.46 6.69 -3.90
CA GLN A 539 30.47 5.98 -3.13
C GLN A 539 31.11 6.89 -2.07
N GLU A 540 31.46 8.12 -2.47
CA GLU A 540 31.98 9.15 -1.58
C GLU A 540 30.94 9.55 -0.52
N PHE A 541 29.70 9.85 -0.93
CA PHE A 541 28.63 10.21 -0.02
C PHE A 541 28.35 9.13 1.03
N VAL A 542 28.15 7.88 0.60
CA VAL A 542 27.85 6.75 1.50
C VAL A 542 29.04 6.44 2.40
N LYS A 543 30.28 6.54 1.91
CA LYS A 543 31.48 6.36 2.73
C LYS A 543 31.54 7.40 3.85
N ASN A 544 31.42 8.67 3.51
CA ASN A 544 31.46 9.77 4.48
C ASN A 544 30.33 9.65 5.51
N PHE A 545 29.15 9.21 5.06
CA PHE A 545 28.03 8.90 5.96
C PHE A 545 28.37 7.75 6.93
N GLN A 546 28.91 6.64 6.43
CA GLN A 546 29.26 5.48 7.25
C GLN A 546 30.34 5.81 8.28
N GLU A 547 31.32 6.64 7.92
CA GLU A 547 32.35 7.15 8.84
C GLU A 547 31.75 8.01 9.95
N ARG A 548 30.84 8.94 9.62
CA ARG A 548 30.11 9.72 10.64
C ARG A 548 29.27 8.83 11.54
N LYS A 549 28.54 7.87 10.96
CA LYS A 549 27.70 6.93 11.71
C LYS A 549 28.51 6.10 12.70
N ALA A 550 29.69 5.63 12.30
CA ALA A 550 30.56 4.83 13.16
C ALA A 550 31.08 5.60 14.38
N ALA A 551 31.14 6.94 14.31
CA ALA A 551 31.56 7.80 15.42
C ALA A 551 30.44 8.11 16.44
N ILE A 552 29.18 7.75 16.14
CA ILE A 552 28.02 8.09 16.99
C ILE A 552 27.92 7.12 18.16
N THR A 553 27.95 7.69 19.36
CA THR A 553 27.81 6.96 20.63
C THR A 553 26.36 6.84 21.08
N ASP A 554 26.11 6.01 22.10
CA ASP A 554 24.78 5.88 22.71
C ASP A 554 24.39 7.16 23.45
N GLU A 555 25.37 7.83 24.04
CA GLU A 555 25.24 9.14 24.68
C GLU A 555 24.82 10.21 23.68
N ASP A 556 25.34 10.17 22.45
CA ASP A 556 24.89 11.08 21.38
C ASP A 556 23.42 10.86 21.06
N VAL A 557 23.00 9.60 20.85
CA VAL A 557 21.59 9.28 20.59
C VAL A 557 20.70 9.75 21.75
N ALA A 558 21.10 9.45 22.99
CA ALA A 558 20.39 9.90 24.19
C ALA A 558 20.30 11.43 24.26
N TYR A 559 21.34 12.17 23.86
CA TYR A 559 21.34 13.63 23.81
C TYR A 559 20.31 14.18 22.81
N TYR A 560 20.26 13.64 21.59
CA TYR A 560 19.28 14.05 20.59
C TYR A 560 17.84 13.71 21.01
N MET A 561 17.67 12.62 21.79
CA MET A 561 16.37 12.09 22.21
C MET A 561 15.91 12.50 23.62
N ASP A 562 16.66 13.33 24.34
CA ASP A 562 16.27 13.80 25.66
C ASP A 562 15.05 14.75 25.60
N ALA A 563 13.90 14.24 26.00
CA ALA A 563 12.62 14.94 26.06
C ALA A 563 12.60 16.17 26.99
N ASN A 564 13.57 16.28 27.92
CA ASN A 564 13.68 17.39 28.86
C ASN A 564 14.67 18.46 28.41
N ARG A 565 15.42 18.22 27.33
CA ARG A 565 16.42 19.15 26.84
C ARG A 565 15.77 20.42 26.30
N LYS A 566 16.29 21.56 26.76
CA LYS A 566 15.90 22.87 26.25
C LYS A 566 16.67 23.18 24.97
N ILE A 567 15.96 23.66 23.97
CA ILE A 567 16.54 24.13 22.70
C ILE A 567 16.08 25.57 22.52
N ASP A 568 17.02 26.47 22.18
CA ASP A 568 16.69 27.87 21.92
C ASP A 568 15.86 28.00 20.63
N PRO A 569 14.62 28.51 20.70
CA PRO A 569 13.78 28.68 19.53
C PRO A 569 14.16 29.89 18.65
N ALA A 570 15.08 30.74 19.09
CA ALA A 570 15.49 31.92 18.33
C ALA A 570 16.37 31.56 17.11
N PRO A 571 16.09 32.14 15.93
CA PRO A 571 17.03 32.11 14.83
C PRO A 571 18.27 32.95 15.20
N LYS A 572 19.46 32.60 14.69
CA LYS A 572 20.62 33.50 14.82
C LYS A 572 20.30 34.87 14.22
N PRO A 573 20.76 35.97 14.84
CA PRO A 573 20.71 37.29 14.23
C PRO A 573 21.44 37.25 12.88
N ARG A 574 20.84 37.81 11.82
CA ARG A 574 21.55 38.02 10.55
C ARG A 574 22.75 38.94 10.81
N ALA A 575 23.91 38.60 10.23
CA ALA A 575 25.13 39.40 10.35
C ALA A 575 24.92 40.86 9.91
N ASP A 576 23.98 41.11 8.99
CA ASP A 576 23.66 42.43 8.44
C ASP A 576 22.59 43.21 9.23
N SER A 577 22.16 42.70 10.40
CA SER A 577 21.14 43.35 11.24
C SER A 577 21.71 44.28 12.31
N ALA A 578 22.99 44.67 12.19
CA ALA A 578 23.50 45.82 12.94
C ALA A 578 22.68 47.04 12.50
N PRO A 579 21.98 47.75 13.42
CA PRO A 579 21.32 48.99 13.06
C PRO A 579 22.40 49.93 12.56
N ALA A 580 22.20 50.51 11.36
CA ALA A 580 22.94 51.70 10.96
C ALA A 580 22.77 52.70 12.11
N GLY A 581 23.86 52.92 12.86
CA GLY A 581 23.89 53.84 13.98
C GLY A 581 23.54 55.26 13.53
N PRO A 582 23.14 56.13 14.49
CA PRO A 582 22.57 57.45 14.21
C PRO A 582 23.43 58.34 13.31
#